data_AF-A0A090ZKM3-F1
#
_entry.id   AF-A0A090ZKM3-F1
#
_cell.length_a   1.000
_cell.length_b   1.000
_cell.length_c   1.000
_cell.angle_alpha   90.00
_cell.angle_beta   90.00
_cell.angle_gamma   90.00
#
_symmetry.space_group_name_H-M   'P 1'
#
loop_
_entity.id
_entity.type
_entity.pdbx_description
1 polymer ?
#
loop_
_entity_poly.entity_id
_entity_poly.type
_entity_poly.pdbx_seq_one_letter_code
_entity_poly.pdbx_strand_id
1 'polypeptide(L)'
;MLESKRYLDFDTGENRFVRWVLMRVVGKLQILRTRLKAAERTSDPQLLKSLDLMDAQLQRLLRYDFLAVGDMTNMSVTLVLQMAPGYREVYRCYLMLMKGLSIQGDLLRMSLKDLAQLYEYWCFLKIHDLLSRKYELIKQDIIKVNRSGIFVKLDKTQKSKIVYRNPRDGEVFTLYYNSLPSGERTPTVGQKPDNVLTLKKNDSAVEYRYIFDAKYRLNPAYDGTPYQKTYTIPGPEESDINTMHRYRDAIVYGEGKQELERSMFGAYVLFPYPNEKQFREHKFYKSIELVNVGAFPFLPNSTSLMEKFLDEIIMDSPEKAYERSTRPRGTKTYYQNKLTGKNVMVGALRQASQLEVALKHGFYHTPLKNISNHQLLTQIEYVAMYQSINNFGRSGENGIHWYGKVKEWKVLRRKEIIERPARPGSGEELYVKFTVEKWLRKEPPIVPGGNGIRTLLFTTKYIFDRAREIAELRLETEEDMIKWREQRRRGAVTVKLNHDQVDLASAVVDVRFREGEGDT
;
A
#
# COMPACT_ATOMS: atom_id res chain seq x y z
N MET A 1 31.68 35.01 48.45
CA MET A 1 31.94 33.95 47.46
C MET A 1 32.09 32.65 48.22
N LEU A 2 31.15 31.71 48.07
CA LEU A 2 31.29 30.35 48.60
C LEU A 2 32.01 29.52 47.52
N GLU A 3 33.27 29.19 47.74
CA GLU A 3 33.97 28.22 46.90
C GLU A 3 33.34 26.84 47.08
N SER A 4 32.75 26.31 46.01
CA SER A 4 32.27 24.93 45.97
C SER A 4 33.47 24.00 45.77
N LYS A 5 33.93 23.34 46.84
CA LYS A 5 34.87 22.22 46.73
C LYS A 5 34.18 21.07 46.00
N ARG A 6 34.57 20.82 44.74
CA ARG A 6 34.20 19.60 44.00
C ARG A 6 35.01 18.43 44.57
N TYR A 7 34.34 17.43 45.14
CA TYR A 7 34.96 16.15 45.49
C TYR A 7 34.76 15.16 44.34
N LEU A 8 35.78 14.33 44.08
CA LEU A 8 35.68 13.23 43.13
C LEU A 8 35.02 12.06 43.86
N ASP A 9 33.80 11.71 43.43
CA ASP A 9 33.13 10.50 43.88
C ASP A 9 33.23 9.44 42.78
N PHE A 10 33.81 8.29 43.12
CA PHE A 10 33.94 7.16 42.21
C PHE A 10 32.72 6.24 42.25
N ASP A 11 31.77 6.45 43.17
CA ASP A 11 30.60 5.59 43.38
C ASP A 11 29.48 5.81 42.35
N THR A 12 29.83 5.62 41.07
CA THR A 12 28.92 5.73 39.93
C THR A 12 28.26 4.39 39.59
N GLY A 13 27.08 4.42 38.95
CA GLY A 13 26.42 3.21 38.48
C GLY A 13 27.29 2.39 37.53
N GLU A 14 28.11 3.07 36.72
CA GLU A 14 29.08 2.47 35.80
C GLU A 14 30.21 1.74 36.52
N ASN A 15 30.82 2.35 37.55
CA ASN A 15 31.87 1.72 38.33
C ASN A 15 31.33 0.55 39.17
N ARG A 16 30.13 0.71 39.73
CA ARG A 16 29.41 -0.40 40.40
C ARG A 16 29.17 -1.56 39.44
N PHE A 17 28.82 -1.28 38.18
CA PHE A 17 28.69 -2.29 37.13
C PHE A 17 30.03 -2.98 36.83
N VAL A 18 31.13 -2.25 36.65
CA VAL A 18 32.46 -2.83 36.38
C VAL A 18 32.89 -3.73 37.53
N ARG A 19 32.79 -3.25 38.78
CA ARG A 19 33.08 -4.03 40.00
C ARG A 19 32.24 -5.31 40.04
N TRP A 20 30.94 -5.19 39.77
CA TRP A 20 30.01 -6.32 39.76
C TRP A 20 30.36 -7.38 38.70
N VAL A 21 30.72 -6.96 37.48
CA VAL A 21 31.18 -7.86 36.41
C VAL A 21 32.42 -8.64 36.85
N LEU A 22 33.43 -7.94 37.38
CA LEU A 22 34.67 -8.56 37.83
C LEU A 22 34.42 -9.59 38.95
N MET A 23 33.62 -9.23 39.95
CA MET A 23 33.22 -10.13 41.04
C MET A 23 32.49 -11.38 40.52
N ARG A 24 31.63 -11.22 39.51
CA ARG A 24 30.92 -12.35 38.89
C ARG A 24 31.87 -13.28 38.15
N VAL A 25 32.88 -12.74 37.45
CA VAL A 25 33.90 -13.55 36.78
C VAL A 25 34.74 -14.31 37.80
N VAL A 26 35.20 -13.66 38.86
CA VAL A 26 35.91 -14.30 39.99
C VAL A 26 35.10 -15.47 40.56
N GLY A 27 33.82 -15.25 40.87
CA GLY A 27 32.96 -16.31 41.39
C GLY A 27 32.81 -17.48 40.41
N LYS A 28 32.76 -17.23 39.10
CA LYS A 28 32.71 -18.29 38.08
C LYS A 28 34.03 -19.07 37.99
N LEU A 29 35.18 -18.39 38.08
CA LEU A 29 36.49 -19.05 38.10
C LEU A 29 36.63 -19.95 39.33
N GLN A 30 36.17 -19.50 40.49
CA GLN A 30 36.16 -20.29 41.71
C GLN A 30 35.28 -21.54 41.59
N ILE A 31 34.06 -21.42 41.03
CA ILE A 31 33.18 -22.57 40.76
C ILE A 31 33.84 -23.54 39.77
N LEU A 32 34.45 -23.04 38.70
CA LEU A 32 35.15 -23.86 37.71
C LEU A 32 36.31 -24.62 38.36
N ARG A 33 37.11 -23.94 39.19
CA ARG A 33 38.21 -24.53 39.96
C ARG A 33 37.73 -25.66 40.86
N THR A 34 36.65 -25.44 41.62
CA THR A 34 36.08 -26.48 42.49
C THR A 34 35.59 -27.69 41.70
N ARG A 35 34.95 -27.47 40.55
CA ARG A 35 34.50 -28.56 39.66
C ARG A 35 35.67 -29.34 39.06
N LEU A 36 36.73 -28.66 38.64
CA LEU A 36 37.92 -29.32 38.10
C LEU A 36 38.66 -30.14 39.15
N LYS A 37 38.74 -29.67 40.40
CA LYS A 37 39.32 -30.42 41.51
C LYS A 37 38.50 -31.65 41.91
N ALA A 38 37.16 -31.57 41.82
CA ALA A 38 36.27 -32.69 42.11
C ALA A 38 36.26 -33.76 40.99
N ALA A 39 36.61 -33.40 39.76
CA ALA A 39 36.76 -34.31 38.63
C ALA A 39 38.17 -34.93 38.63
N GLU A 40 38.44 -35.83 39.58
CA GLU A 40 39.77 -36.41 39.90
C GLU A 40 40.54 -37.08 38.73
N ARG A 41 39.96 -37.21 37.52
CA ARG A 41 40.56 -37.94 36.39
C ARG A 41 41.23 -37.09 35.31
N THR A 42 41.11 -35.75 35.34
CA THR A 42 41.65 -34.92 34.24
C THR A 42 42.06 -33.51 34.71
N SER A 43 42.83 -33.42 35.79
CA SER A 43 43.34 -32.11 36.23
C SER A 43 44.60 -31.74 35.46
N ASP A 44 44.45 -31.01 34.35
CA ASP A 44 45.57 -30.37 33.65
C ASP A 44 46.23 -29.32 34.60
N PRO A 45 47.48 -29.54 35.04
CA PRO A 45 48.17 -28.63 35.95
C PRO A 45 48.38 -27.23 35.34
N GLN A 46 48.51 -27.13 34.01
CA GLN A 46 48.67 -25.85 33.33
C GLN A 46 47.38 -25.04 33.36
N LEU A 47 46.23 -25.70 33.18
CA LEU A 47 44.93 -25.06 33.29
C LEU A 47 44.68 -24.51 34.70
N LEU A 48 44.99 -25.29 35.75
CA LEU A 48 44.85 -24.83 37.14
C LEU A 48 45.75 -23.61 37.43
N LYS A 49 47.01 -23.65 36.98
CA LYS A 49 47.92 -22.50 37.11
C LYS A 49 47.40 -21.27 36.37
N SER A 50 46.82 -21.45 35.19
CA SER A 50 46.20 -20.37 34.43
C SER A 50 45.00 -19.75 35.16
N LEU A 51 44.14 -20.58 35.74
CA LEU A 51 43.01 -20.12 36.56
C LEU A 51 43.47 -19.33 37.79
N ASP A 52 44.52 -19.80 38.48
CA ASP A 52 45.08 -19.11 39.63
C ASP A 52 45.69 -17.74 39.25
N LEU A 53 46.35 -17.66 38.08
CA LEU A 53 46.84 -16.39 37.54
C LEU A 53 45.70 -15.42 37.18
N MET A 54 44.64 -15.91 36.53
CA MET A 54 43.47 -15.09 36.18
C MET A 54 42.76 -14.57 37.44
N ASP A 55 42.58 -15.42 38.45
CA ASP A 55 41.97 -15.02 39.72
C ASP A 55 42.82 -13.95 40.42
N ALA A 56 44.13 -14.15 40.52
CA ALA A 56 45.05 -13.17 41.11
C ALA A 56 45.03 -11.81 40.38
N GLN A 57 44.95 -11.82 39.04
CA GLN A 57 44.85 -10.60 38.24
C GLN A 57 43.53 -9.86 38.52
N LEU A 58 42.40 -10.56 38.54
CA LEU A 58 41.09 -9.95 38.81
C LEU A 58 40.99 -9.41 40.24
N GLN A 59 41.52 -10.15 41.22
CA GLN A 59 41.60 -9.70 42.61
C GLN A 59 42.46 -8.44 42.75
N ARG A 60 43.54 -8.32 41.98
CA ARG A 60 44.35 -7.10 41.94
C ARG A 60 43.58 -5.92 41.33
N LEU A 61 42.82 -6.16 40.25
CA LEU A 61 41.98 -5.11 39.64
C LEU A 61 40.94 -4.58 40.62
N LEU A 62 40.29 -5.47 41.39
CA LEU A 62 39.26 -5.09 42.37
C LEU A 62 39.77 -4.19 43.51
N ARG A 63 41.10 -4.06 43.69
CA ARG A 63 41.71 -3.19 44.71
C ARG A 63 41.94 -1.76 44.25
N TYR A 64 41.68 -1.42 42.99
CA TYR A 64 41.81 -0.03 42.54
C TYR A 64 40.75 0.88 43.16
N ASP A 65 41.16 2.11 43.50
CA ASP A 65 40.32 3.07 44.22
C ASP A 65 38.99 3.39 43.50
N PHE A 66 38.99 3.44 42.16
CA PHE A 66 37.76 3.70 41.40
C PHE A 66 36.74 2.55 41.44
N LEU A 67 37.15 1.38 41.93
CA LEU A 67 36.29 0.21 42.16
C LEU A 67 35.96 0.02 43.65
N ALA A 68 36.38 0.94 44.53
CA ALA A 68 35.94 0.99 45.92
C ALA A 68 34.53 1.62 46.00
N VAL A 69 33.58 0.95 45.36
CA VAL A 69 32.20 1.44 45.14
C VAL A 69 31.19 0.48 45.76
N GLY A 70 29.95 0.97 45.96
CA GLY A 70 28.87 0.17 46.54
C GLY A 70 28.50 -1.05 45.69
N ASP A 71 27.59 -1.87 46.21
CA ASP A 71 27.04 -2.98 45.43
C ASP A 71 26.07 -2.47 44.35
N MET A 72 26.00 -3.21 43.24
CA MET A 72 25.07 -2.92 42.17
C MET A 72 23.66 -3.29 42.61
N THR A 73 22.80 -2.28 42.80
CA THR A 73 21.40 -2.47 43.20
C THR A 73 20.53 -2.84 42.00
N ASN A 74 20.70 -2.15 40.86
CA ASN A 74 19.91 -2.34 39.65
C ASN A 74 20.82 -2.43 38.41
N MET A 75 20.48 -3.29 37.45
CA MET A 75 21.16 -3.38 36.16
C MET A 75 20.47 -2.46 35.14
N SER A 76 20.94 -1.22 35.00
CA SER A 76 20.52 -0.31 33.93
C SER A 76 21.66 -0.12 32.94
N VAL A 77 21.39 -0.33 31.65
CA VAL A 77 22.39 -0.10 30.58
C VAL A 77 22.46 1.39 30.31
N THR A 78 23.51 2.06 30.80
CA THR A 78 23.70 3.50 30.62
C THR A 78 24.42 3.82 29.30
N LEU A 79 24.26 5.06 28.82
CA LEU A 79 24.94 5.53 27.61
C LEU A 79 26.46 5.47 27.74
N VAL A 80 26.97 5.68 28.96
CA VAL A 80 28.40 5.61 29.29
C VAL A 80 28.91 4.18 29.12
N LEU A 81 28.19 3.17 29.62
CA LEU A 81 28.53 1.75 29.38
C LEU A 81 28.50 1.36 27.90
N GLN A 82 27.72 2.06 27.07
CA GLN A 82 27.63 1.78 25.65
C GLN A 82 28.70 2.49 24.81
N MET A 83 29.09 3.71 25.19
CA MET A 83 29.84 4.61 24.32
C MET A 83 31.18 5.06 24.88
N ALA A 84 31.35 5.15 26.21
CA ALA A 84 32.57 5.67 26.80
C ALA A 84 33.73 4.65 26.66
N PRO A 85 34.92 5.08 26.20
CA PRO A 85 36.10 4.23 26.15
C PRO A 85 36.44 3.62 27.53
N GLY A 86 36.86 2.36 27.54
CA GLY A 86 37.09 1.57 28.75
C GLY A 86 35.82 0.83 29.18
N TYR A 87 34.76 1.57 29.53
CA TYR A 87 33.50 0.97 29.99
C TYR A 87 32.82 0.14 28.90
N ARG A 88 32.82 0.64 27.67
CA ARG A 88 32.27 -0.07 26.51
C ARG A 88 32.96 -1.41 26.28
N GLU A 89 34.28 -1.47 26.41
CA GLU A 89 35.06 -2.68 26.23
C GLU A 89 34.75 -3.70 27.33
N VAL A 90 34.66 -3.26 28.59
CA VAL A 90 34.26 -4.13 29.72
C VAL A 90 32.85 -4.69 29.52
N TYR A 91 31.89 -3.84 29.14
CA TYR A 91 30.52 -4.24 28.87
C TYR A 91 30.44 -5.28 27.73
N ARG A 92 31.19 -5.07 26.65
CA ARG A 92 31.30 -6.04 25.53
C ARG A 92 31.88 -7.38 25.98
N CYS A 93 33.00 -7.37 26.71
CA CYS A 93 33.63 -8.59 27.25
C CYS A 93 32.68 -9.36 28.18
N TYR A 94 31.94 -8.65 29.02
CA TYR A 94 30.93 -9.27 29.89
C TYR A 94 29.82 -9.97 29.09
N LEU A 95 29.28 -9.34 28.05
CA LEU A 95 28.27 -9.95 27.19
C LEU A 95 28.80 -11.20 26.48
N MET A 96 30.06 -11.17 26.02
CA MET A 96 30.72 -12.32 25.41
C MET A 96 30.84 -13.49 26.40
N LEU A 97 31.30 -13.23 27.62
CA LEU A 97 31.46 -14.25 28.68
C LEU A 97 30.12 -14.86 29.10
N MET A 98 29.06 -14.06 29.23
CA MET A 98 27.72 -14.54 29.59
C MET A 98 27.09 -15.47 28.54
N LYS A 99 27.60 -15.47 27.31
CA LYS A 99 27.07 -16.24 26.17
C LYS A 99 28.02 -17.37 25.74
N GLY A 100 29.05 -17.67 26.53
CA GLY A 100 30.21 -18.52 26.22
C GLY A 100 30.01 -20.00 25.88
N LEU A 101 28.89 -20.41 25.29
CA LEU A 101 28.69 -21.76 24.72
C LEU A 101 28.15 -21.77 23.29
N SER A 102 28.12 -20.64 22.57
CA SER A 102 27.80 -20.61 21.13
C SER A 102 28.90 -20.00 20.26
N ILE A 103 30.15 -20.06 20.70
CA ILE A 103 31.29 -19.42 20.05
C ILE A 103 31.74 -20.25 18.84
N GLN A 104 31.07 -20.05 17.71
CA GLN A 104 31.77 -19.96 16.42
C GLN A 104 32.16 -18.48 16.26
N GLY A 105 33.41 -18.24 15.84
CA GLY A 105 34.14 -16.97 15.90
C GLY A 105 33.60 -15.79 15.07
N ASP A 106 32.32 -15.78 14.70
CA ASP A 106 31.71 -14.70 13.90
C ASP A 106 31.29 -13.47 14.72
N LEU A 107 31.25 -13.55 16.06
CA LEU A 107 30.73 -12.45 16.88
C LEU A 107 31.63 -11.21 16.95
N LEU A 108 32.95 -11.37 16.74
CA LEU A 108 33.88 -10.24 16.66
C LEU A 108 33.79 -9.48 15.33
N ARG A 109 33.00 -10.00 14.38
CA ARG A 109 32.65 -9.34 13.13
C ARG A 109 31.14 -9.16 13.08
N MET A 110 30.58 -8.34 13.97
CA MET A 110 29.32 -7.67 13.61
C MET A 110 29.62 -6.81 12.37
N SER A 111 29.37 -7.37 11.20
CA SER A 111 29.48 -6.62 9.96
C SER A 111 28.32 -5.63 9.93
N LEU A 112 28.52 -4.48 9.29
CA LEU A 112 27.41 -3.59 8.92
C LEU A 112 26.30 -4.38 8.18
N LYS A 113 26.65 -5.47 7.52
CA LYS A 113 25.73 -6.41 6.88
C LYS A 113 24.73 -7.05 7.84
N ASP A 114 25.15 -7.44 9.04
CA ASP A 114 24.27 -8.09 10.01
C ASP A 114 23.30 -7.08 10.64
N LEU A 115 23.76 -5.85 10.90
CA LEU A 115 22.90 -4.76 11.36
C LEU A 115 21.88 -4.34 10.30
N ALA A 116 22.30 -4.25 9.04
CA ALA A 116 21.39 -3.99 7.92
C ALA A 116 20.32 -5.07 7.80
N GLN A 117 20.70 -6.34 7.98
CA GLN A 117 19.75 -7.47 7.96
C GLN A 117 18.78 -7.44 9.14
N LEU A 118 19.23 -7.08 10.35
CA LEU A 118 18.34 -6.91 11.49
C LEU A 118 17.35 -5.77 11.27
N TYR A 119 17.81 -4.67 10.69
CA TYR A 119 16.97 -3.54 10.34
C TYR A 119 15.94 -3.92 9.27
N GLU A 120 16.33 -4.69 8.25
CA GLU A 120 15.43 -5.28 7.25
C GLU A 120 14.30 -6.10 7.89
N TYR A 121 14.65 -7.01 8.82
CA TYR A 121 13.69 -7.80 9.58
C TYR A 121 12.75 -6.94 10.42
N TRP A 122 13.32 -5.95 11.10
CA TRP A 122 12.55 -5.03 11.93
C TRP A 122 11.54 -4.23 11.09
N CYS A 123 11.95 -3.72 9.93
CA CYS A 123 11.08 -3.00 9.00
C CYS A 123 9.90 -3.86 8.55
N PHE A 124 10.16 -5.10 8.12
CA PHE A 124 9.11 -6.04 7.71
C PHE A 124 8.09 -6.30 8.82
N LEU A 125 8.58 -6.65 10.01
CA LEU A 125 7.73 -6.93 11.17
C LEU A 125 6.95 -5.69 11.62
N LYS A 126 7.53 -4.50 11.49
CA LYS A 126 6.86 -3.26 11.84
C LYS A 126 5.76 -2.89 10.86
N ILE A 127 5.96 -3.10 9.55
CA ILE A 127 4.89 -2.94 8.55
C ILE A 127 3.76 -3.94 8.82
N HIS A 128 4.11 -5.20 9.12
CA HIS A 128 3.14 -6.22 9.51
C HIS A 128 2.30 -5.79 10.74
N ASP A 129 2.96 -5.29 11.80
CA ASP A 129 2.31 -4.73 12.99
C ASP A 129 1.36 -3.59 12.64
N LEU A 130 1.81 -2.60 11.85
CA LEU A 130 0.97 -1.46 11.43
C LEU A 130 -0.29 -1.91 10.67
N LEU A 131 -0.15 -2.87 9.74
CA LEU A 131 -1.30 -3.41 8.99
C LEU A 131 -2.24 -4.23 9.88
N SER A 132 -1.69 -5.08 10.76
CA SER A 132 -2.49 -5.97 11.63
C SER A 132 -3.38 -5.23 12.62
N ARG A 133 -3.04 -3.98 12.97
CA ARG A 133 -3.85 -3.14 13.86
C ARG A 133 -5.15 -2.65 13.22
N LYS A 134 -5.17 -2.51 11.90
CA LYS A 134 -6.27 -1.88 11.15
C LYS A 134 -7.06 -2.85 10.28
N TYR A 135 -6.47 -3.99 9.94
CA TYR A 135 -7.01 -4.88 8.93
C TYR A 135 -7.02 -6.34 9.37
N GLU A 136 -7.97 -7.10 8.83
CA GLU A 136 -8.20 -8.49 9.20
C GLU A 136 -7.11 -9.38 8.57
N LEU A 137 -6.48 -10.21 9.39
CA LEU A 137 -5.48 -11.17 8.94
C LEU A 137 -6.17 -12.43 8.38
N ILE A 138 -6.07 -12.68 7.07
CA ILE A 138 -6.62 -13.90 6.44
C ILE A 138 -5.63 -15.05 6.56
N LYS A 139 -4.39 -14.79 6.14
CA LYS A 139 -3.37 -15.83 6.01
C LYS A 139 -2.00 -15.29 6.39
N GLN A 140 -1.31 -16.04 7.22
CA GLN A 140 0.09 -15.79 7.55
C GLN A 140 0.87 -17.06 7.27
N ASP A 141 1.77 -17.02 6.30
CA ASP A 141 2.78 -18.07 6.19
C ASP A 141 3.76 -17.87 7.37
N ILE A 142 3.93 -18.91 8.19
CA ILE A 142 4.64 -18.82 9.48
C ILE A 142 6.08 -18.41 9.22
N ILE A 143 6.47 -17.26 9.76
CA ILE A 143 7.85 -16.83 9.83
C ILE A 143 8.61 -17.84 10.69
N LYS A 144 9.35 -18.74 10.06
CA LYS A 144 10.26 -19.63 10.78
C LYS A 144 11.46 -18.82 11.24
N VAL A 145 11.56 -18.67 12.56
CA VAL A 145 12.72 -18.07 13.21
C VAL A 145 13.79 -19.17 13.31
N ASN A 146 14.84 -19.05 12.50
CA ASN A 146 16.03 -19.87 12.69
C ASN A 146 16.90 -19.22 13.78
N ARG A 147 17.08 -19.94 14.88
CA ARG A 147 17.93 -19.53 16.01
C ARG A 147 19.36 -20.02 15.79
N SER A 148 20.00 -19.53 14.73
CA SER A 148 21.40 -19.79 14.44
C SER A 148 22.27 -18.70 15.09
N GLY A 149 22.62 -18.87 16.37
CA GLY A 149 23.51 -17.97 17.14
C GLY A 149 22.81 -16.92 18.01
N ILE A 150 23.42 -15.72 18.16
CA ILE A 150 22.89 -14.58 18.96
C ILE A 150 21.69 -13.89 18.28
N PHE A 151 21.52 -14.10 16.98
CA PHE A 151 20.53 -13.37 16.18
C PHE A 151 19.39 -14.28 15.71
N VAL A 152 18.18 -13.71 15.75
CA VAL A 152 17.01 -14.27 15.10
C VAL A 152 17.12 -14.00 13.61
N LYS A 153 17.25 -15.05 12.79
CA LYS A 153 17.16 -14.93 11.34
C LYS A 153 15.78 -15.38 10.89
N LEU A 154 15.07 -14.53 10.14
CA LEU A 154 13.92 -14.97 9.35
C LEU A 154 14.43 -15.92 8.26
N ASP A 155 13.81 -17.10 8.17
CA ASP A 155 14.09 -18.08 7.13
C ASP A 155 13.79 -17.50 5.74
N LYS A 156 14.85 -17.29 4.94
CA LYS A 156 14.76 -16.75 3.57
C LYS A 156 14.31 -17.81 2.55
N THR A 157 14.21 -19.08 2.93
CA THR A 157 13.85 -20.18 2.01
C THR A 157 12.35 -20.30 1.79
N GLN A 158 11.51 -19.86 2.74
CA GLN A 158 10.07 -19.73 2.55
C GLN A 158 9.74 -18.30 2.10
N LYS A 159 9.01 -18.20 0.98
CA LYS A 159 8.37 -16.95 0.53
C LYS A 159 7.37 -16.52 1.60
N SER A 160 7.83 -15.74 2.57
CA SER A 160 6.98 -15.28 3.66
C SER A 160 6.02 -14.24 3.09
N LYS A 161 4.75 -14.62 2.98
CA LYS A 161 3.67 -13.72 2.57
C LYS A 161 2.60 -13.67 3.65
N ILE A 162 2.04 -12.48 3.81
CA ILE A 162 0.99 -12.20 4.78
C ILE A 162 -0.15 -11.55 4.00
N VAL A 163 -1.33 -12.14 4.10
CA VAL A 163 -2.54 -11.72 3.37
C VAL A 163 -3.52 -11.13 4.37
N TYR A 164 -4.00 -9.94 4.04
CA TYR A 164 -4.98 -9.21 4.82
C TYR A 164 -6.21 -8.90 3.98
N ARG A 165 -7.32 -8.68 4.67
CA ARG A 165 -8.57 -8.16 4.12
C ARG A 165 -8.89 -6.83 4.76
N ASN A 166 -9.27 -5.87 3.95
CA ASN A 166 -9.92 -4.67 4.44
C ASN A 166 -11.38 -4.98 4.79
N PRO A 167 -11.79 -4.84 6.07
CA PRO A 167 -13.15 -5.18 6.49
C PRO A 167 -14.23 -4.25 5.91
N ARG A 168 -13.86 -3.07 5.39
CA ARG A 168 -14.82 -2.08 4.88
C ARG A 168 -15.29 -2.36 3.46
N ASP A 169 -14.36 -2.69 2.57
CA ASP A 169 -14.61 -2.86 1.13
C ASP A 169 -14.32 -4.30 0.64
N GLY A 170 -13.77 -5.15 1.50
CA GLY A 170 -13.38 -6.52 1.16
C GLY A 170 -12.12 -6.63 0.31
N GLU A 171 -11.39 -5.53 0.05
CA GLU A 171 -10.16 -5.54 -0.73
C GLU A 171 -9.08 -6.41 -0.06
N VAL A 172 -8.31 -7.14 -0.87
CA VAL A 172 -7.26 -8.04 -0.37
C VAL A 172 -5.90 -7.47 -0.72
N PHE A 173 -5.02 -7.43 0.26
CA PHE A 173 -3.63 -7.02 0.06
C PHE A 173 -2.67 -8.02 0.70
N THR A 174 -1.53 -8.19 0.03
CA THR A 174 -0.52 -9.18 0.37
C THR A 174 0.83 -8.49 0.55
N LEU A 175 1.42 -8.67 1.73
CA LEU A 175 2.78 -8.24 2.04
C LEU A 175 3.74 -9.41 1.82
N TYR A 176 4.69 -9.23 0.93
CA TYR A 176 5.76 -10.19 0.62
C TYR A 176 7.08 -9.75 1.24
N TYR A 177 7.82 -10.72 1.78
CA TYR A 177 9.20 -10.53 2.24
C TYR A 177 10.18 -11.28 1.35
N ASN A 178 11.23 -10.58 0.89
CA ASN A 178 12.33 -11.06 0.06
C ASN A 178 11.87 -11.97 -1.11
N SER A 179 10.70 -11.67 -1.65
CA SER A 179 10.05 -12.46 -2.69
C SER A 179 9.16 -11.57 -3.54
N LEU A 180 9.11 -11.90 -4.83
CA LEU A 180 8.17 -11.30 -5.76
C LEU A 180 6.93 -12.20 -5.90
N PRO A 181 5.77 -11.60 -6.19
CA PRO A 181 4.57 -12.35 -6.59
C PRO A 181 4.85 -13.32 -7.75
N SER A 182 4.01 -14.35 -7.88
CA SER A 182 4.14 -15.31 -8.99
C SER A 182 3.82 -14.62 -10.32
N GLY A 183 4.61 -14.90 -11.38
CA GLY A 183 4.45 -14.27 -12.70
C GLY A 183 5.39 -13.09 -12.97
N GLU A 184 6.02 -12.54 -11.93
CA GLU A 184 7.04 -11.50 -12.07
C GLU A 184 8.36 -12.06 -12.59
N ARG A 185 8.96 -11.33 -13.54
CA ARG A 185 10.27 -11.66 -14.08
C ARG A 185 11.15 -10.41 -14.07
N THR A 186 12.44 -10.63 -13.89
CA THR A 186 13.47 -9.62 -14.10
C THR A 186 14.23 -10.03 -15.36
N PRO A 187 13.90 -9.48 -16.54
CA PRO A 187 14.44 -9.93 -17.82
C PRO A 187 15.95 -9.80 -17.94
N THR A 188 16.55 -8.91 -17.14
CA THR A 188 17.97 -8.55 -17.22
C THR A 188 18.77 -9.10 -16.04
N VAL A 189 18.62 -8.50 -14.86
CA VAL A 189 19.40 -8.83 -13.65
C VAL A 189 18.45 -9.20 -12.53
N GLY A 190 18.76 -10.25 -11.76
CA GLY A 190 17.98 -10.67 -10.60
C GLY A 190 17.86 -9.55 -9.55
N GLN A 191 16.74 -8.83 -9.58
CA GLN A 191 16.38 -7.84 -8.55
C GLN A 191 15.52 -8.53 -7.49
N LYS A 192 15.87 -8.32 -6.22
CA LYS A 192 15.13 -8.85 -5.06
C LYS A 192 14.91 -7.72 -4.06
N PRO A 193 13.74 -7.05 -4.10
CA PRO A 193 13.39 -6.07 -3.08
C PRO A 193 13.13 -6.75 -1.72
N ASP A 194 13.39 -6.02 -0.63
CA ASP A 194 13.22 -6.54 0.74
C ASP A 194 11.74 -6.78 1.07
N ASN A 195 10.88 -5.78 0.84
CA ASN A 195 9.44 -5.89 1.09
C ASN A 195 8.66 -5.43 -0.14
N VAL A 196 7.60 -6.15 -0.47
CA VAL A 196 6.67 -5.78 -1.55
C VAL A 196 5.25 -5.86 -1.03
N LEU A 197 4.55 -4.74 -1.04
CA LEU A 197 3.11 -4.69 -0.75
C LEU A 197 2.34 -4.73 -2.07
N THR A 198 1.50 -5.75 -2.23
CA THR A 198 0.59 -5.91 -3.37
C THR A 198 -0.83 -5.64 -2.93
N LEU A 199 -1.53 -4.74 -3.61
CA LEU A 199 -2.94 -4.45 -3.40
C LEU A 199 -3.75 -4.88 -4.60
N LYS A 200 -4.74 -5.75 -4.37
CA LYS A 200 -5.72 -6.15 -5.38
C LYS A 200 -7.03 -5.42 -5.10
N LYS A 201 -7.36 -4.46 -5.96
CA LYS A 201 -8.58 -3.67 -5.89
C LYS A 201 -9.74 -4.44 -6.52
N ASN A 202 -10.95 -4.36 -5.95
CA ASN A 202 -12.11 -5.11 -6.45
C ASN A 202 -12.55 -4.66 -7.86
N ASP A 203 -12.40 -3.36 -8.17
CA ASP A 203 -12.86 -2.75 -9.42
C ASP A 203 -11.82 -2.75 -10.56
N SER A 204 -10.64 -3.34 -10.34
CA SER A 204 -9.53 -3.37 -11.29
C SER A 204 -8.94 -4.77 -11.41
N ALA A 205 -8.69 -5.21 -12.65
CA ALA A 205 -7.93 -6.43 -12.89
C ALA A 205 -6.41 -6.27 -12.62
N VAL A 206 -5.95 -5.04 -12.36
CA VAL A 206 -4.54 -4.70 -12.14
C VAL A 206 -4.20 -4.79 -10.65
N GLU A 207 -3.09 -5.47 -10.35
CA GLU A 207 -2.51 -5.49 -9.01
C GLU A 207 -1.51 -4.34 -8.85
N TYR A 208 -1.70 -3.52 -7.81
CA TYR A 208 -0.83 -2.41 -7.49
C TYR A 208 0.29 -2.87 -6.57
N ARG A 209 1.54 -2.63 -6.95
CA ARG A 209 2.70 -3.13 -6.21
C ARG A 209 3.63 -2.01 -5.79
N TYR A 210 3.98 -2.00 -4.51
CA TYR A 210 4.83 -0.99 -3.88
C TYR A 210 6.02 -1.67 -3.20
N ILE A 211 7.21 -1.16 -3.46
CA ILE A 211 8.46 -1.70 -2.91
C ILE A 211 8.89 -0.86 -1.70
N PHE A 212 9.26 -1.55 -0.62
CA PHE A 212 9.91 -0.93 0.54
C PHE A 212 11.24 -1.63 0.82
N ASP A 213 12.33 -0.94 0.57
CA ASP A 213 13.69 -1.46 0.70
C ASP A 213 14.39 -0.81 1.91
N ALA A 214 14.91 -1.64 2.81
CA ALA A 214 15.46 -1.20 4.07
C ALA A 214 16.96 -0.91 3.93
N LYS A 215 17.36 0.32 4.24
CA LYS A 215 18.75 0.76 4.17
C LYS A 215 19.20 1.29 5.53
N TYR A 216 20.05 0.51 6.20
CA TYR A 216 20.65 0.89 7.48
C TYR A 216 21.86 1.81 7.28
N ARG A 217 21.62 2.99 6.73
CA ARG A 217 22.60 4.07 6.55
C ARG A 217 21.88 5.42 6.52
N LEU A 218 22.59 6.47 6.94
CA LEU A 218 22.10 7.84 6.97
C LEU A 218 23.25 8.76 6.58
N ASN A 219 23.01 9.64 5.60
CA ASN A 219 23.92 10.73 5.31
C ASN A 219 23.54 11.92 6.22
N PRO A 220 24.42 12.33 7.14
CA PRO A 220 24.13 13.41 8.09
C PRO A 220 24.21 14.81 7.48
N ALA A 221 24.52 14.95 6.18
CA ALA A 221 24.62 16.23 5.48
C ALA A 221 25.63 17.20 6.14
N TYR A 222 26.85 16.74 6.43
CA TYR A 222 27.89 17.58 7.03
C TYR A 222 28.23 18.80 6.17
N ASP A 223 28.54 19.92 6.82
CA ASP A 223 28.90 21.17 6.15
C ASP A 223 30.11 20.98 5.23
N GLY A 224 30.01 21.51 4.01
CA GLY A 224 31.04 21.40 2.98
C GLY A 224 30.97 20.12 2.13
N THR A 225 30.09 19.16 2.46
CA THR A 225 29.90 17.95 1.63
C THR A 225 29.05 18.23 0.38
N PRO A 226 29.23 17.46 -0.72
CA PRO A 226 28.36 17.57 -1.91
C PRO A 226 26.89 17.35 -1.58
N TYR A 227 26.58 16.45 -0.64
CA TYR A 227 25.21 16.14 -0.22
C TYR A 227 24.55 17.36 0.44
N GLN A 228 25.26 18.05 1.33
CA GLN A 228 24.75 19.23 2.04
C GLN A 228 24.39 20.38 1.09
N LYS A 229 25.18 20.58 0.01
CA LYS A 229 24.92 21.58 -1.03
C LYS A 229 23.60 21.36 -1.77
N THR A 230 23.14 20.10 -1.85
CA THR A 230 21.93 19.74 -2.61
C THR A 230 20.71 19.54 -1.74
N TYR A 231 20.85 18.93 -0.55
CA TYR A 231 19.70 18.48 0.25
C TYR A 231 19.56 19.16 1.60
N THR A 232 20.63 19.74 2.16
CA THR A 232 20.71 20.47 3.46
C THR A 232 20.25 19.71 4.71
N ILE A 233 19.34 18.74 4.59
CA ILE A 233 18.74 17.93 5.65
C ILE A 233 19.31 16.51 5.54
N PRO A 234 19.58 15.81 6.67
CA PRO A 234 20.00 14.42 6.66
C PRO A 234 19.01 13.49 5.93
N GLY A 235 19.52 12.51 5.21
CA GLY A 235 18.69 11.59 4.43
C GLY A 235 19.44 10.37 3.89
N PRO A 236 18.79 9.52 3.10
CA PRO A 236 19.43 8.39 2.44
C PRO A 236 20.37 8.85 1.31
N GLU A 237 21.27 7.97 0.87
CA GLU A 237 22.17 8.27 -0.24
C GLU A 237 21.41 8.33 -1.57
N GLU A 238 21.86 9.16 -2.52
CA GLU A 238 21.27 9.21 -3.86
C GLU A 238 21.29 7.84 -4.56
N SER A 239 22.33 7.04 -4.29
CA SER A 239 22.45 5.67 -4.78
C SER A 239 21.33 4.74 -4.30
N ASP A 240 20.76 4.97 -3.11
CA ASP A 240 19.60 4.22 -2.63
C ASP A 240 18.35 4.57 -3.43
N ILE A 241 18.13 5.86 -3.70
CA ILE A 241 17.00 6.33 -4.50
C ILE A 241 17.10 5.85 -5.95
N ASN A 242 18.30 5.86 -6.53
CA ASN A 242 18.55 5.30 -7.87
C ASN A 242 18.26 3.80 -7.94
N THR A 243 18.51 3.06 -6.85
CA THR A 243 18.12 1.65 -6.75
C THR A 243 16.61 1.48 -6.82
N MET A 244 15.83 2.42 -6.26
CA MET A 244 14.36 2.38 -6.34
C MET A 244 13.86 2.63 -7.76
N HIS A 245 14.45 3.57 -8.50
CA HIS A 245 14.16 3.74 -9.93
C HIS A 245 14.46 2.47 -10.73
N ARG A 246 15.60 1.81 -10.44
CA ARG A 246 15.96 0.53 -11.07
C ARG A 246 14.93 -0.55 -10.78
N TYR A 247 14.48 -0.71 -9.53
CA TYR A 247 13.45 -1.69 -9.20
C TYR A 247 12.13 -1.41 -9.92
N ARG A 248 11.70 -0.16 -9.93
CA ARG A 248 10.44 0.25 -10.57
C ARG A 248 10.42 -0.08 -12.06
N ASP A 249 11.56 0.13 -12.74
CA ASP A 249 11.64 -0.01 -14.19
C ASP A 249 12.08 -1.42 -14.64
N ALA A 250 12.85 -2.16 -13.82
CA ALA A 250 13.40 -3.47 -14.19
C ALA A 250 12.49 -4.67 -13.84
N ILE A 251 11.51 -4.51 -12.95
CA ILE A 251 10.58 -5.58 -12.57
C ILE A 251 9.32 -5.46 -13.43
N VAL A 252 9.11 -6.46 -14.29
CA VAL A 252 8.04 -6.47 -15.28
C VAL A 252 7.20 -7.74 -15.15
N TYR A 253 5.91 -7.58 -15.42
CA TYR A 253 4.97 -8.69 -15.49
C TYR A 253 4.99 -9.26 -16.90
N GLY A 254 5.16 -10.58 -17.01
CA GLY A 254 5.31 -11.27 -18.29
C GLY A 254 4.70 -12.66 -18.22
N GLU A 255 3.38 -12.73 -18.02
CA GLU A 255 2.65 -13.99 -17.98
C GLU A 255 2.19 -14.38 -19.40
N GLY A 256 3.15 -14.84 -20.23
CA GLY A 256 2.87 -15.39 -21.56
C GLY A 256 2.39 -14.41 -22.65
N LYS A 257 2.28 -13.11 -22.33
CA LYS A 257 2.02 -12.04 -23.32
C LYS A 257 3.31 -11.61 -24.01
N GLN A 258 3.20 -11.20 -25.27
CA GLN A 258 4.32 -10.66 -26.08
C GLN A 258 4.79 -9.28 -25.59
N GLU A 259 3.94 -8.54 -24.88
CA GLU A 259 4.24 -7.22 -24.33
C GLU A 259 4.50 -7.30 -22.81
N LEU A 260 5.65 -6.79 -22.38
CA LEU A 260 6.03 -6.68 -20.97
C LEU A 260 5.45 -5.40 -20.38
N GLU A 261 4.61 -5.54 -19.36
CA GLU A 261 4.03 -4.41 -18.65
C GLU A 261 4.82 -4.11 -17.38
N ARG A 262 4.97 -2.82 -17.05
CA ARG A 262 5.59 -2.41 -15.79
C ARG A 262 4.73 -2.88 -14.63
N SER A 263 5.34 -3.62 -13.70
CA SER A 263 4.60 -4.23 -12.58
C SER A 263 4.56 -3.33 -11.33
N MET A 264 5.59 -2.50 -11.14
CA MET A 264 5.80 -1.75 -9.91
C MET A 264 5.32 -0.30 -10.04
N PHE A 265 4.47 0.14 -9.10
CA PHE A 265 3.85 1.47 -9.10
C PHE A 265 4.66 2.49 -8.30
N GLY A 266 5.35 2.04 -7.25
CA GLY A 266 6.19 2.90 -6.41
C GLY A 266 7.29 2.12 -5.71
N ALA A 267 8.35 2.82 -5.34
CA ALA A 267 9.50 2.22 -4.68
C ALA A 267 10.12 3.20 -3.69
N TYR A 268 10.27 2.76 -2.44
CA TYR A 268 10.63 3.62 -1.32
C TYR A 268 11.76 3.03 -0.50
N VAL A 269 12.67 3.91 -0.07
CA VAL A 269 13.75 3.58 0.86
C VAL A 269 13.29 3.79 2.30
N LEU A 270 13.43 2.79 3.16
CA LEU A 270 13.25 2.92 4.61
C LEU A 270 14.61 3.11 5.26
N PHE A 271 14.81 4.18 6.03
CA PHE A 271 16.12 4.49 6.62
C PHE A 271 16.02 4.99 8.09
N PRO A 272 17.06 4.76 8.91
CA PRO A 272 16.99 5.00 10.35
C PRO A 272 17.18 6.49 10.70
N TYR A 273 16.09 7.27 10.67
CA TYR A 273 16.12 8.68 11.04
C TYR A 273 14.97 9.06 11.98
N PRO A 274 15.25 9.72 13.13
CA PRO A 274 14.22 9.95 14.15
C PRO A 274 13.30 11.15 13.87
N ASN A 275 13.78 12.18 13.15
CA ASN A 275 13.07 13.46 13.04
C ASN A 275 12.17 13.53 11.78
N GLU A 276 10.98 12.92 11.86
CA GLU A 276 10.01 12.94 10.76
C GLU A 276 9.61 14.34 10.33
N LYS A 277 9.48 15.28 11.27
CA LYS A 277 9.00 16.64 10.99
C LYS A 277 9.96 17.37 10.06
N GLN A 278 11.26 17.27 10.35
CA GLN A 278 12.29 17.86 9.50
C GLN A 278 12.37 17.16 8.14
N PHE A 279 12.21 15.83 8.11
CA PHE A 279 12.32 15.09 6.85
C PHE A 279 11.17 15.35 5.86
N ARG A 280 10.00 15.81 6.31
CA ARG A 280 8.90 16.20 5.40
C ARG A 280 9.32 17.26 4.37
N GLU A 281 10.25 18.13 4.74
CA GLU A 281 10.75 19.17 3.83
C GLU A 281 11.80 18.65 2.85
N HIS A 282 12.34 17.45 3.07
CA HIS A 282 13.39 16.85 2.25
C HIS A 282 12.87 16.53 0.84
N LYS A 283 13.73 16.74 -0.17
CA LYS A 283 13.43 16.49 -1.59
C LYS A 283 12.92 15.06 -1.85
N PHE A 284 13.55 14.05 -1.24
CA PHE A 284 13.14 12.64 -1.35
C PHE A 284 11.81 12.28 -0.68
N TYR A 285 11.32 13.09 0.27
CA TYR A 285 9.96 12.90 0.77
C TYR A 285 8.96 13.50 -0.22
N LYS A 286 9.21 14.73 -0.69
CA LYS A 286 8.38 15.43 -1.69
C LYS A 286 8.31 14.69 -3.03
N SER A 287 9.36 13.94 -3.40
CA SER A 287 9.37 13.15 -4.64
C SER A 287 8.39 11.98 -4.62
N ILE A 288 7.88 11.57 -3.46
CA ILE A 288 6.89 10.50 -3.34
C ILE A 288 5.60 10.90 -4.05
N GLU A 289 5.12 12.12 -3.84
CA GLU A 289 3.90 12.63 -4.50
C GLU A 289 4.14 12.89 -6.00
N LEU A 290 5.35 13.29 -6.38
CA LEU A 290 5.67 13.66 -7.77
C LEU A 290 5.93 12.45 -8.67
N VAL A 291 6.68 11.45 -8.17
CA VAL A 291 7.19 10.36 -8.99
C VAL A 291 7.02 8.97 -8.39
N ASN A 292 6.33 8.84 -7.26
CA ASN A 292 6.14 7.58 -6.52
C ASN A 292 7.46 6.87 -6.14
N VAL A 293 8.55 7.63 -6.09
CA VAL A 293 9.87 7.17 -5.67
C VAL A 293 10.42 8.14 -4.65
N GLY A 294 10.90 7.63 -3.53
CA GLY A 294 11.38 8.46 -2.44
C GLY A 294 11.83 7.67 -1.23
N ALA A 295 11.73 8.27 -0.06
CA ALA A 295 12.18 7.66 1.18
C ALA A 295 11.30 8.00 2.38
N PHE A 296 11.27 7.08 3.35
CA PHE A 296 10.62 7.26 4.63
C PHE A 296 11.60 7.03 5.78
N PRO A 297 11.66 7.95 6.76
CA PRO A 297 12.30 7.66 8.04
C PRO A 297 11.50 6.57 8.73
N PHE A 298 12.18 5.52 9.21
CA PHE A 298 11.50 4.38 9.81
C PHE A 298 12.28 3.86 11.02
N LEU A 299 11.78 4.19 12.21
CA LEU A 299 12.32 3.76 13.51
C LEU A 299 11.17 3.47 14.47
N PRO A 300 11.38 2.75 15.59
CA PRO A 300 10.30 2.43 16.54
C PRO A 300 9.45 3.62 16.98
N ASN A 301 10.06 4.80 17.10
CA ASN A 301 9.41 6.04 17.53
C ASN A 301 9.08 7.00 16.36
N SER A 302 9.39 6.59 15.12
CA SER A 302 9.26 7.39 13.90
C SER A 302 8.64 6.50 12.82
N THR A 303 7.34 6.26 12.95
CA THR A 303 6.54 5.47 11.99
C THR A 303 5.35 6.22 11.39
N SER A 304 5.08 7.47 11.78
CA SER A 304 3.82 8.14 11.43
C SER A 304 3.73 8.50 9.95
N LEU A 305 4.85 8.87 9.31
CA LEU A 305 4.86 9.12 7.85
C LEU A 305 4.53 7.85 7.07
N MET A 306 5.15 6.74 7.44
CA MET A 306 4.93 5.45 6.79
C MET A 306 3.50 4.95 7.02
N GLU A 307 2.98 5.08 8.24
CA GLU A 307 1.61 4.69 8.57
C GLU A 307 0.57 5.49 7.75
N LYS A 308 0.74 6.82 7.68
CA LYS A 308 -0.14 7.67 6.86
C LYS A 308 -0.07 7.29 5.39
N PHE A 309 1.11 6.99 4.88
CA PHE A 309 1.30 6.56 3.51
C PHE A 309 0.65 5.20 3.21
N LEU A 310 0.80 4.22 4.12
CA LEU A 310 0.13 2.92 4.01
C LEU A 310 -1.39 3.07 3.98
N ASP A 311 -1.95 3.90 4.87
CA ASP A 311 -3.38 4.21 4.87
C ASP A 311 -3.81 4.85 3.54
N GLU A 312 -3.01 5.80 3.03
CA GLU A 312 -3.29 6.49 1.78
C GLU A 312 -3.34 5.52 0.59
N ILE A 313 -2.33 4.67 0.38
CA ILE A 313 -2.31 3.73 -0.75
C ILE A 313 -3.38 2.64 -0.64
N ILE A 314 -3.77 2.25 0.58
CA ILE A 314 -4.86 1.29 0.78
C ILE A 314 -6.19 1.97 0.52
N MET A 315 -6.38 3.22 0.93
CA MET A 315 -7.61 3.99 0.69
C MET A 315 -7.68 4.64 -0.70
N ASP A 316 -6.61 4.61 -1.49
CA ASP A 316 -6.55 5.19 -2.83
C ASP A 316 -7.31 4.38 -3.88
N SER A 317 -7.93 5.10 -4.82
CA SER A 317 -8.62 4.52 -5.97
C SER A 317 -7.66 3.88 -6.96
N PRO A 318 -8.11 2.87 -7.74
CA PRO A 318 -7.35 2.30 -8.85
C PRO A 318 -6.74 3.38 -9.76
N GLU A 319 -7.47 4.48 -9.95
CA GLU A 319 -7.09 5.59 -10.82
C GLU A 319 -6.12 6.55 -10.15
N LYS A 320 -6.30 6.87 -8.87
CA LYS A 320 -5.33 7.68 -8.11
C LYS A 320 -4.01 6.93 -7.96
N ALA A 321 -4.07 5.63 -7.67
CA ALA A 321 -2.90 4.75 -7.70
C ALA A 321 -2.23 4.71 -9.09
N TYR A 322 -3.03 4.76 -10.15
CA TYR A 322 -2.54 4.82 -11.53
C TYR A 322 -2.01 6.21 -11.95
N GLU A 323 -2.56 7.31 -11.44
CA GLU A 323 -2.09 8.69 -11.67
C GLU A 323 -0.75 8.96 -11.01
N ARG A 324 -0.52 8.38 -9.83
CA ARG A 324 0.79 8.45 -9.17
C ARG A 324 1.91 7.75 -9.97
N SER A 325 1.56 6.86 -10.91
CA SER A 325 2.55 6.26 -11.80
C SER A 325 3.03 7.28 -12.84
N THR A 326 4.31 7.64 -12.81
CA THR A 326 4.90 8.56 -13.79
C THR A 326 4.80 7.98 -15.19
N ARG A 327 4.00 8.61 -16.05
CA ARG A 327 3.75 8.16 -17.41
C ARG A 327 4.84 8.66 -18.36
N PRO A 328 5.21 7.88 -19.40
CA PRO A 328 5.88 8.42 -20.57
C PRO A 328 5.03 9.56 -21.15
N ARG A 329 5.68 10.64 -21.59
CA ARG A 329 5.02 11.80 -22.20
C ARG A 329 4.24 11.31 -23.44
N GLY A 330 2.90 11.47 -23.44
CA GLY A 330 2.01 11.06 -24.55
C GLY A 330 0.86 10.12 -24.19
N THR A 331 0.82 9.54 -22.99
CA THR A 331 -0.27 8.62 -22.56
C THR A 331 -1.56 9.35 -22.15
N LYS A 332 -1.52 10.67 -21.88
CA LYS A 332 -2.72 11.47 -21.55
C LYS A 332 -3.73 11.48 -22.71
N THR A 333 -3.25 11.60 -23.95
CA THR A 333 -4.05 11.59 -25.18
C THR A 333 -4.69 10.22 -25.45
N TYR A 334 -4.06 9.12 -25.02
CA TYR A 334 -4.59 7.76 -25.23
C TYR A 334 -5.80 7.43 -24.34
N TYR A 335 -5.79 7.87 -23.06
CA TYR A 335 -6.91 7.62 -22.13
C TYR A 335 -8.03 8.66 -22.20
N GLN A 336 -7.73 9.91 -22.59
CA GLN A 336 -8.78 10.90 -22.92
C GLN A 336 -9.79 10.33 -23.92
N ASN A 337 -9.33 9.58 -24.92
CA ASN A 337 -10.19 8.96 -25.93
C ASN A 337 -11.11 7.85 -25.37
N LYS A 338 -10.77 7.20 -24.24
CA LYS A 338 -11.56 6.10 -23.66
C LYS A 338 -12.64 6.58 -22.69
N LEU A 339 -12.47 7.77 -22.11
CA LEU A 339 -13.44 8.41 -21.19
C LEU A 339 -14.37 9.41 -21.89
N THR A 340 -14.02 9.91 -23.08
CA THR A 340 -14.84 10.86 -23.84
C THR A 340 -15.87 10.21 -24.78
N GLY A 341 -15.74 8.92 -25.08
CA GLY A 341 -16.66 8.23 -25.98
C GLY A 341 -18.05 8.01 -25.37
N LYS A 342 -19.07 8.73 -25.86
CA LYS A 342 -20.48 8.52 -25.50
C LYS A 342 -21.05 7.28 -26.21
N ASN A 343 -20.54 6.10 -25.85
CA ASN A 343 -20.81 4.85 -26.56
C ASN A 343 -22.04 4.07 -26.07
N VAL A 344 -22.69 4.51 -25.00
CA VAL A 344 -23.96 3.93 -24.51
C VAL A 344 -25.07 4.96 -24.63
N MET A 345 -26.15 4.59 -25.33
CA MET A 345 -27.37 5.38 -25.39
C MET A 345 -28.45 4.76 -24.50
N VAL A 346 -28.97 5.53 -23.55
CA VAL A 346 -30.07 5.13 -22.68
C VAL A 346 -31.34 5.84 -23.16
N GLY A 347 -32.32 5.07 -23.60
CA GLY A 347 -33.57 5.60 -24.14
C GLY A 347 -34.76 5.33 -23.22
N ALA A 348 -35.60 6.35 -23.00
CA ALA A 348 -36.79 6.21 -22.17
C ALA A 348 -37.94 5.49 -22.90
N LEU A 349 -38.49 4.46 -22.26
CA LEU A 349 -39.69 3.77 -22.73
C LEU A 349 -40.95 4.37 -22.10
N ARG A 350 -41.97 4.60 -22.93
CA ARG A 350 -43.24 5.20 -22.49
C ARG A 350 -44.35 4.17 -22.25
N GLN A 351 -44.23 2.96 -22.78
CA GLN A 351 -45.28 1.95 -22.74
C GLN A 351 -44.66 0.55 -22.58
N ALA A 352 -45.29 -0.32 -21.79
CA ALA A 352 -44.83 -1.70 -21.59
C ALA A 352 -44.80 -2.51 -22.90
N SER A 353 -45.75 -2.29 -23.80
CA SER A 353 -45.76 -2.92 -25.12
C SER A 353 -44.54 -2.57 -25.98
N GLN A 354 -43.85 -1.45 -25.72
CA GLN A 354 -42.60 -1.13 -26.41
C GLN A 354 -41.46 -2.04 -25.96
N LEU A 355 -41.43 -2.40 -24.67
CA LEU A 355 -40.43 -3.31 -24.13
C LEU A 355 -40.58 -4.71 -24.74
N GLU A 356 -41.80 -5.25 -24.76
CA GLU A 356 -42.08 -6.58 -25.32
C GLU A 356 -41.70 -6.67 -26.81
N VAL A 357 -42.08 -5.66 -27.60
CA VAL A 357 -41.77 -5.61 -29.03
C VAL A 357 -40.25 -5.45 -29.26
N ALA A 358 -39.58 -4.63 -28.45
CA ALA A 358 -38.12 -4.45 -28.53
C ALA A 358 -37.36 -5.73 -28.19
N LEU A 359 -37.79 -6.47 -27.17
CA LEU A 359 -37.21 -7.74 -26.77
C LEU A 359 -37.47 -8.84 -27.81
N LYS A 360 -38.70 -8.92 -28.35
CA LYS A 360 -39.09 -9.94 -29.33
C LYS A 360 -38.39 -9.80 -30.67
N HIS A 361 -38.26 -8.56 -31.16
CA HIS A 361 -37.72 -8.28 -32.50
C HIS A 361 -36.28 -7.74 -32.48
N GLY A 362 -35.65 -7.60 -31.31
CA GLY A 362 -34.24 -7.23 -31.18
C GLY A 362 -33.91 -5.84 -31.73
N PHE A 363 -34.75 -4.84 -31.45
CA PHE A 363 -34.51 -3.47 -31.93
C PHE A 363 -34.92 -2.40 -30.93
N TYR A 364 -34.35 -1.21 -31.09
CA TYR A 364 -34.77 0.01 -30.40
C TYR A 364 -34.93 1.15 -31.42
N HIS A 365 -35.92 2.02 -31.23
CA HIS A 365 -36.12 3.16 -32.13
C HIS A 365 -36.43 4.44 -31.36
N THR A 366 -35.91 5.56 -31.86
CA THR A 366 -36.14 6.89 -31.30
C THR A 366 -36.31 7.93 -32.41
N PRO A 367 -37.13 8.98 -32.22
CA PRO A 367 -37.17 10.11 -33.13
C PRO A 367 -35.78 10.74 -33.31
N LEU A 368 -35.38 11.02 -34.55
CA LEU A 368 -34.09 11.66 -34.84
C LEU A 368 -33.97 13.04 -34.16
N LYS A 369 -35.08 13.78 -34.05
CA LYS A 369 -35.17 15.09 -33.36
C LYS A 369 -34.73 15.07 -31.89
N ASN A 370 -34.72 13.90 -31.24
CA ASN A 370 -34.29 13.78 -29.86
C ASN A 370 -32.76 13.65 -29.72
N ILE A 371 -32.04 13.46 -30.83
CA ILE A 371 -30.58 13.31 -30.83
C ILE A 371 -29.99 14.65 -31.27
N SER A 372 -29.60 15.48 -30.30
CA SER A 372 -29.12 16.84 -30.57
C SER A 372 -27.81 16.88 -31.36
N ASN A 373 -26.92 15.90 -31.16
CA ASN A 373 -25.65 15.79 -31.86
C ASN A 373 -25.58 14.49 -32.68
N HIS A 374 -25.77 14.60 -34.00
CA HIS A 374 -25.77 13.47 -34.90
C HIS A 374 -24.41 12.78 -35.03
N GLN A 375 -23.29 13.43 -34.65
CA GLN A 375 -21.96 12.78 -34.63
C GLN A 375 -21.87 11.69 -33.56
N LEU A 376 -22.74 11.71 -32.54
CA LEU A 376 -22.76 10.68 -31.50
C LEU A 376 -23.28 9.35 -32.03
N LEU A 377 -24.11 9.35 -33.09
CA LEU A 377 -24.70 8.13 -33.65
C LEU A 377 -23.66 7.11 -34.11
N THR A 378 -22.54 7.58 -34.66
CA THR A 378 -21.46 6.71 -35.12
C THR A 378 -20.63 6.11 -33.97
N GLN A 379 -20.76 6.66 -32.76
CA GLN A 379 -20.03 6.23 -31.57
C GLN A 379 -20.83 5.25 -30.70
N ILE A 380 -22.14 5.11 -30.94
CA ILE A 380 -23.02 4.24 -30.13
C ILE A 380 -22.71 2.77 -30.43
N GLU A 381 -22.22 2.08 -29.41
CA GLU A 381 -21.98 0.63 -29.44
C GLU A 381 -23.06 -0.13 -28.67
N TYR A 382 -23.72 0.52 -27.70
CA TYR A 382 -24.72 -0.11 -26.84
C TYR A 382 -25.97 0.76 -26.70
N VAL A 383 -27.12 0.10 -26.59
CA VAL A 383 -28.40 0.73 -26.25
C VAL A 383 -28.95 0.11 -24.98
N ALA A 384 -29.45 0.93 -24.08
CA ALA A 384 -30.13 0.53 -22.87
C ALA A 384 -31.53 1.13 -22.79
N MET A 385 -32.45 0.41 -22.15
CA MET A 385 -33.85 0.81 -22.05
C MET A 385 -34.18 1.24 -20.62
N TYR A 386 -34.57 2.51 -20.46
CA TYR A 386 -35.06 3.04 -19.20
C TYR A 386 -36.57 2.87 -19.08
N GLN A 387 -36.99 2.19 -18.02
CA GLN A 387 -38.39 1.94 -17.66
C GLN A 387 -38.81 2.99 -16.62
N SER A 388 -39.65 3.92 -17.05
CA SER A 388 -40.09 5.05 -16.22
C SER A 388 -41.01 4.62 -15.08
N ILE A 389 -40.79 5.19 -13.90
CA ILE A 389 -41.60 4.98 -12.67
C ILE A 389 -43.10 5.16 -12.96
N ASN A 390 -43.49 6.18 -13.72
CA ASN A 390 -44.90 6.50 -13.95
C ASN A 390 -45.62 5.44 -14.80
N ASN A 391 -44.89 4.76 -15.70
CA ASN A 391 -45.49 3.82 -16.66
C ASN A 391 -45.26 2.35 -16.27
N PHE A 392 -44.20 2.07 -15.50
CA PHE A 392 -43.77 0.72 -15.10
C PHE A 392 -43.86 0.49 -13.58
N GLY A 393 -44.37 1.49 -12.83
CA GLY A 393 -44.45 1.47 -11.37
C GLY A 393 -45.16 0.27 -10.76
N ARG A 394 -46.16 -0.30 -11.46
CA ARG A 394 -46.94 -1.45 -11.00
C ARG A 394 -46.26 -2.80 -11.23
N SER A 395 -45.26 -2.87 -12.11
CA SER A 395 -44.55 -4.09 -12.50
C SER A 395 -43.28 -4.36 -11.68
N GLY A 396 -42.86 -3.44 -10.81
CA GLY A 396 -41.65 -3.57 -9.99
C GLY A 396 -40.32 -3.40 -10.74
N GLU A 397 -40.31 -3.46 -12.08
CA GLU A 397 -39.11 -3.32 -12.93
C GLU A 397 -38.78 -1.86 -13.31
N ASN A 398 -38.82 -0.93 -12.36
CA ASN A 398 -38.46 0.47 -12.65
C ASN A 398 -36.93 0.63 -12.79
N GLY A 399 -36.48 1.48 -13.71
CA GLY A 399 -35.06 1.71 -13.95
C GLY A 399 -34.52 1.07 -15.23
N ILE A 400 -33.23 0.74 -15.26
CA ILE A 400 -32.57 0.13 -16.41
C ILE A 400 -32.26 -1.33 -16.07
N HIS A 401 -33.00 -2.22 -16.71
CA HIS A 401 -32.87 -3.67 -16.56
C HIS A 401 -32.26 -4.33 -17.79
N TRP A 402 -32.37 -3.69 -18.95
CA TRP A 402 -32.01 -4.28 -20.24
C TRP A 402 -31.06 -3.38 -21.01
N TYR A 403 -29.99 -3.98 -21.52
CA TYR A 403 -29.07 -3.33 -22.46
C TYR A 403 -28.59 -4.33 -23.51
N GLY A 404 -28.13 -3.85 -24.66
CA GLY A 404 -27.68 -4.71 -25.73
C GLY A 404 -26.69 -4.01 -26.66
N LYS A 405 -25.87 -4.80 -27.33
CA LYS A 405 -24.89 -4.31 -28.31
C LYS A 405 -25.58 -4.02 -29.63
N VAL A 406 -25.30 -2.86 -30.21
CA VAL A 406 -25.83 -2.45 -31.51
C VAL A 406 -25.07 -3.18 -32.62
N LYS A 407 -25.81 -3.87 -33.49
CA LYS A 407 -25.29 -4.48 -34.70
C LYS A 407 -25.17 -3.46 -35.83
N GLU A 408 -26.24 -2.71 -36.04
CA GLU A 408 -26.32 -1.65 -37.04
C GLU A 408 -27.38 -0.61 -36.64
N TRP A 409 -27.29 0.59 -37.19
CA TRP A 409 -28.33 1.61 -37.08
C TRP A 409 -28.68 2.18 -38.46
N LYS A 410 -29.96 2.52 -38.65
CA LYS A 410 -30.49 3.11 -39.90
C LYS A 410 -31.43 4.25 -39.57
N VAL A 411 -31.39 5.31 -40.38
CA VAL A 411 -32.39 6.39 -40.33
C VAL A 411 -33.50 6.03 -41.31
N LEU A 412 -34.72 5.89 -40.80
CA LEU A 412 -35.89 5.45 -41.56
C LEU A 412 -37.06 6.39 -41.27
N ARG A 413 -38.02 6.47 -42.19
CA ARG A 413 -39.29 7.13 -41.88
C ARG A 413 -40.08 6.25 -40.92
N ARG A 414 -40.88 6.87 -40.05
CA ARG A 414 -41.63 6.12 -39.03
C ARG A 414 -42.55 5.06 -39.63
N LYS A 415 -43.09 5.29 -40.83
CA LYS A 415 -43.91 4.33 -41.60
C LYS A 415 -43.17 3.07 -42.04
N GLU A 416 -41.83 3.14 -42.15
CA GLU A 416 -40.98 2.02 -42.59
C GLU A 416 -40.61 1.08 -41.43
N ILE A 417 -40.90 1.47 -40.18
CA ILE A 417 -40.72 0.61 -38.99
C ILE A 417 -41.98 -0.24 -38.82
N ILE A 418 -41.98 -1.42 -39.44
CA ILE A 418 -43.14 -2.33 -39.57
C ILE A 418 -43.48 -3.02 -38.24
N GLU A 419 -42.49 -3.24 -37.36
CA GLU A 419 -42.66 -3.96 -36.10
C GLU A 419 -43.65 -3.28 -35.15
N ARG A 420 -43.91 -1.98 -35.34
CA ARG A 420 -44.93 -1.24 -34.59
C ARG A 420 -45.58 -0.19 -35.48
N PRO A 421 -46.91 -0.23 -35.69
CA PRO A 421 -47.59 0.75 -36.55
C PRO A 421 -47.39 2.18 -36.04
N ALA A 422 -47.24 3.11 -36.98
CA ALA A 422 -47.12 4.54 -36.69
C ALA A 422 -48.45 5.09 -36.13
N ARG A 423 -48.39 6.11 -35.27
CA ARG A 423 -49.61 6.85 -34.90
C ARG A 423 -50.11 7.64 -36.11
N PRO A 424 -51.43 7.84 -36.28
CA PRO A 424 -51.97 8.70 -37.32
C PRO A 424 -51.26 10.07 -37.32
N GLY A 425 -50.75 10.49 -38.48
CA GLY A 425 -50.02 11.77 -38.65
C GLY A 425 -48.52 11.74 -38.33
N SER A 426 -47.95 10.64 -37.81
CA SER A 426 -46.51 10.54 -37.47
C SER A 426 -45.66 9.78 -38.48
N GLY A 427 -46.24 9.33 -39.59
CA GLY A 427 -45.61 8.39 -40.53
C GLY A 427 -44.38 8.93 -41.27
N GLU A 428 -44.33 10.25 -41.51
CA GLU A 428 -43.22 10.92 -42.21
C GLU A 428 -42.10 11.40 -41.28
N GLU A 429 -42.25 11.27 -39.96
CA GLU A 429 -41.18 11.63 -39.02
C GLU A 429 -39.96 10.71 -39.21
N LEU A 430 -38.75 11.29 -39.16
CA LEU A 430 -37.51 10.53 -39.21
C LEU A 430 -37.18 9.92 -37.85
N TYR A 431 -36.88 8.62 -37.87
CA TYR A 431 -36.50 7.83 -36.70
C TYR A 431 -35.15 7.16 -36.95
N VAL A 432 -34.39 6.99 -35.87
CA VAL A 432 -33.21 6.12 -35.87
C VAL A 432 -33.64 4.77 -35.30
N LYS A 433 -33.46 3.72 -36.09
CA LYS A 433 -33.67 2.33 -35.70
C LYS A 433 -32.32 1.66 -35.46
N PHE A 434 -32.13 1.17 -34.24
CA PHE A 434 -30.98 0.37 -33.82
C PHE A 434 -31.37 -1.10 -33.81
N THR A 435 -30.65 -1.91 -34.58
CA THR A 435 -30.75 -3.37 -34.52
C THR A 435 -29.79 -3.87 -33.44
N VAL A 436 -30.30 -4.61 -32.47
CA VAL A 436 -29.55 -5.08 -31.29
C VAL A 436 -29.24 -6.57 -31.46
N GLU A 437 -27.98 -6.97 -31.24
CA GLU A 437 -27.56 -8.37 -31.39
C GLU A 437 -28.29 -9.29 -30.41
N LYS A 438 -28.28 -8.91 -29.13
CA LYS A 438 -28.95 -9.62 -28.04
C LYS A 438 -29.20 -8.66 -26.88
N TRP A 439 -30.38 -8.76 -26.27
CA TRP A 439 -30.68 -8.07 -25.02
C TRP A 439 -30.14 -8.88 -23.83
N LEU A 440 -29.38 -8.20 -22.98
CA LEU A 440 -28.81 -8.72 -21.74
C LEU A 440 -29.46 -8.03 -20.55
N ARG A 441 -29.67 -8.80 -19.48
CA ARG A 441 -30.15 -8.26 -18.21
C ARG A 441 -28.99 -7.64 -17.43
N LYS A 442 -29.20 -6.45 -16.86
CA LYS A 442 -28.21 -5.76 -16.02
C LYS A 442 -28.43 -6.16 -14.57
N GLU A 443 -27.43 -6.83 -13.98
CA GLU A 443 -27.44 -7.24 -12.57
C GLU A 443 -26.25 -6.61 -11.83
N PRO A 444 -26.47 -5.82 -10.76
CA PRO A 444 -27.76 -5.27 -10.31
C PRO A 444 -28.32 -4.22 -11.29
N PRO A 445 -29.65 -4.03 -11.34
CA PRO A 445 -30.29 -3.03 -12.19
C PRO A 445 -29.97 -1.61 -11.72
N ILE A 446 -30.04 -0.64 -12.64
CA ILE A 446 -29.84 0.78 -12.31
C ILE A 446 -31.18 1.35 -11.89
N VAL A 447 -31.33 1.69 -10.61
CA VAL A 447 -32.59 2.16 -10.05
C VAL A 447 -32.78 3.67 -10.29
N PRO A 448 -34.02 4.16 -10.37
CA PRO A 448 -34.27 5.58 -10.62
C PRO A 448 -33.72 6.55 -9.55
N GLY A 449 -33.72 6.16 -8.27
CA GLY A 449 -33.18 6.99 -7.19
C GLY A 449 -33.90 8.34 -6.99
N GLY A 450 -35.14 8.47 -7.46
CA GLY A 450 -35.87 9.75 -7.47
C GLY A 450 -35.71 10.56 -8.77
N ASN A 451 -34.83 10.14 -9.67
CA ASN A 451 -34.59 10.80 -10.95
C ASN A 451 -35.16 9.99 -12.14
N GLY A 452 -35.47 10.68 -13.24
CA GLY A 452 -35.97 10.07 -14.48
C GLY A 452 -35.19 10.46 -15.72
N ILE A 453 -35.42 9.75 -16.83
CA ILE A 453 -34.98 10.18 -18.18
C ILE A 453 -36.23 10.48 -19.00
N ARG A 454 -36.33 11.69 -19.57
CA ARG A 454 -37.50 12.13 -20.34
C ARG A 454 -37.44 11.69 -21.81
N THR A 455 -36.28 11.81 -22.45
CA THR A 455 -36.07 11.42 -23.86
C THR A 455 -34.94 10.41 -23.99
N LEU A 456 -33.68 10.87 -24.04
CA LEU A 456 -32.48 10.03 -24.15
C LEU A 456 -31.34 10.63 -23.34
N LEU A 457 -30.48 9.73 -22.86
CA LEU A 457 -29.23 10.07 -22.18
C LEU A 457 -28.09 9.34 -22.86
N PHE A 458 -26.96 10.02 -23.03
CA PHE A 458 -25.73 9.43 -23.53
C PHE A 458 -24.73 9.31 -22.40
N THR A 459 -24.09 8.14 -22.28
CA THR A 459 -23.10 7.86 -21.24
C THR A 459 -22.01 6.95 -21.78
N THR A 460 -20.99 6.70 -20.97
CA THR A 460 -19.91 5.77 -21.30
C THR A 460 -20.26 4.39 -20.76
N LYS A 461 -19.79 3.33 -21.43
CA LYS A 461 -19.91 1.95 -20.93
C LYS A 461 -19.28 1.79 -19.55
N TYR A 462 -18.21 2.55 -19.30
CA TYR A 462 -17.51 2.60 -18.02
C TYR A 462 -18.42 3.00 -16.85
N ILE A 463 -19.20 4.08 -17.02
CA ILE A 463 -20.15 4.57 -15.99
C ILE A 463 -21.35 3.64 -15.94
N PHE A 464 -21.90 3.25 -17.10
CA PHE A 464 -23.08 2.39 -17.18
C PHE A 464 -22.93 1.08 -16.40
N ASP A 465 -21.77 0.43 -16.48
CA ASP A 465 -21.56 -0.86 -15.80
C ASP A 465 -21.53 -0.73 -14.28
N ARG A 466 -21.06 0.40 -13.79
CA ARG A 466 -20.89 0.69 -12.36
C ARG A 466 -22.09 1.40 -11.76
N ALA A 467 -22.90 2.10 -12.54
CA ALA A 467 -24.00 2.89 -12.02
C ALA A 467 -24.99 2.02 -11.22
N ARG A 468 -25.43 2.52 -10.06
CA ARG A 468 -26.54 1.97 -9.27
C ARG A 468 -27.77 2.85 -9.38
N GLU A 469 -27.59 4.16 -9.47
CA GLU A 469 -28.68 5.12 -9.64
C GLU A 469 -28.57 5.84 -11.00
N ILE A 470 -29.71 6.26 -11.56
CA ILE A 470 -29.74 6.93 -12.87
C ILE A 470 -29.00 8.26 -12.85
N ALA A 471 -29.02 8.99 -11.72
CA ALA A 471 -28.31 10.25 -11.57
C ALA A 471 -26.80 10.11 -11.82
N GLU A 472 -26.21 8.94 -11.51
CA GLU A 472 -24.79 8.66 -11.72
C GLU A 472 -24.40 8.58 -13.20
N LEU A 473 -25.36 8.31 -14.09
CA LEU A 473 -25.10 8.22 -15.53
C LEU A 473 -24.71 9.56 -16.17
N ARG A 474 -24.95 10.68 -15.46
CA ARG A 474 -24.69 12.06 -15.89
C ARG A 474 -23.33 12.60 -15.47
N LEU A 475 -22.49 11.79 -14.84
CA LEU A 475 -21.13 12.16 -14.45
C LEU A 475 -20.25 12.34 -15.69
N GLU A 476 -20.22 13.56 -16.25
CA GLU A 476 -19.48 13.87 -17.48
C GLU A 476 -18.10 14.47 -17.23
N THR A 477 -17.89 15.16 -16.10
CA THR A 477 -16.62 15.81 -15.80
C THR A 477 -15.67 14.86 -15.05
N GLU A 478 -14.36 15.06 -15.27
CA GLU A 478 -13.32 14.31 -14.56
C GLU A 478 -13.40 14.54 -13.05
N GLU A 479 -13.67 15.77 -12.61
CA GLU A 479 -13.80 16.13 -11.20
C GLU A 479 -15.00 15.46 -10.52
N ASP A 480 -16.17 15.45 -11.16
CA ASP A 480 -17.37 14.80 -10.60
C ASP A 480 -17.19 13.28 -10.51
N MET A 481 -16.54 12.70 -11.52
CA MET A 481 -16.20 11.28 -11.53
C MET A 481 -15.23 10.91 -10.41
N ILE A 482 -14.24 11.75 -10.11
CA ILE A 482 -13.29 11.53 -9.00
C ILE A 482 -14.04 11.59 -7.67
N LYS A 483 -14.80 12.66 -7.41
CA LYS A 483 -15.58 12.84 -6.17
C LYS A 483 -16.56 11.69 -5.94
N TRP A 484 -17.26 11.27 -6.98
CA TRP A 484 -18.19 10.15 -6.92
C TRP A 484 -17.50 8.83 -6.54
N ARG A 485 -16.33 8.54 -7.13
CA ARG A 485 -15.57 7.32 -6.79
C ARG A 485 -15.04 7.35 -5.36
N GLU A 486 -14.57 8.50 -4.89
CA GLU A 486 -14.07 8.66 -3.52
C GLU A 486 -15.18 8.41 -2.48
N GLN A 487 -16.36 9.00 -2.69
CA GLN A 487 -17.49 8.79 -1.78
C GLN A 487 -18.01 7.36 -1.83
N ARG A 488 -17.93 6.70 -2.99
CA ARG A 488 -18.40 5.32 -3.17
C ARG A 488 -17.62 4.29 -2.39
N ARG A 489 -16.38 4.58 -2.04
CA ARG A 489 -15.55 3.75 -1.15
C ARG A 489 -16.02 3.79 0.30
N ARG A 490 -16.69 4.88 0.68
CA ARG A 490 -17.29 5.03 2.01
C ARG A 490 -18.62 4.27 2.09
N GLY A 491 -19.27 4.00 0.94
CA GLY A 491 -20.45 3.14 0.78
C GLY A 491 -21.43 3.70 -0.25
N ALA A 492 -22.74 3.66 0.02
CA ALA A 492 -23.75 4.14 -0.94
C ALA A 492 -23.65 5.65 -1.17
N VAL A 493 -23.75 6.08 -2.43
CA VAL A 493 -23.61 7.48 -2.84
C VAL A 493 -24.92 7.96 -3.43
N THR A 494 -25.30 9.19 -3.12
CA THR A 494 -26.41 9.88 -3.79
C THR A 494 -25.84 11.04 -4.60
N VAL A 495 -26.12 11.05 -5.89
CA VAL A 495 -25.73 12.13 -6.80
C VAL A 495 -26.92 13.08 -6.94
N LYS A 496 -26.75 14.33 -6.52
CA LYS A 496 -27.79 15.36 -6.66
C LYS A 496 -27.55 16.15 -7.94
N LEU A 497 -28.50 16.08 -8.86
CA LEU A 497 -28.52 16.88 -10.08
C LEU A 497 -29.30 18.17 -9.86
N ASN A 498 -29.07 19.16 -10.73
CA ASN A 498 -29.83 20.41 -10.70
C ASN A 498 -31.25 20.29 -11.29
N HIS A 499 -31.63 19.10 -11.78
CA HIS A 499 -32.93 18.82 -12.36
C HIS A 499 -33.34 17.35 -12.13
N ASP A 500 -34.63 17.09 -11.90
CA ASP A 500 -35.14 15.74 -11.60
C ASP A 500 -35.02 14.78 -12.80
N GLN A 501 -35.15 15.32 -14.01
CA GLN A 501 -34.87 14.61 -15.26
C GLN A 501 -33.38 14.71 -15.61
N VAL A 502 -32.69 13.56 -15.63
CA VAL A 502 -31.23 13.44 -15.81
C VAL A 502 -30.77 13.92 -17.18
N ASP A 503 -31.58 13.72 -18.22
CA ASP A 503 -31.31 14.18 -19.59
C ASP A 503 -31.42 15.71 -19.75
N LEU A 504 -32.12 16.39 -18.84
CA LEU A 504 -32.25 17.85 -18.82
C LEU A 504 -31.31 18.52 -17.83
N ALA A 505 -30.63 17.74 -16.97
CA ALA A 505 -29.66 18.27 -16.02
C ALA A 505 -28.43 18.81 -16.76
N SER A 506 -28.04 20.04 -16.42
CA SER A 506 -26.85 20.70 -16.99
C SER A 506 -25.61 20.56 -16.11
N ALA A 507 -25.76 20.27 -14.82
CA ALA A 507 -24.64 20.12 -13.89
C ALA A 507 -24.97 19.16 -12.73
N VAL A 508 -23.93 18.51 -12.21
CA VAL A 508 -23.96 17.80 -10.93
C VAL A 508 -23.79 18.83 -9.82
N VAL A 509 -24.77 18.92 -8.92
CA VAL A 509 -24.77 19.91 -7.82
C VAL A 509 -23.95 19.39 -6.65
N ASP A 510 -24.10 18.09 -6.35
CA ASP A 510 -23.42 17.50 -5.21
C ASP A 510 -23.30 15.98 -5.36
N VAL A 511 -22.27 15.43 -4.72
CA VAL A 511 -22.06 13.99 -4.62
C VAL A 511 -21.76 13.65 -3.16
N ARG A 512 -22.75 13.09 -2.46
CA ARG A 512 -22.67 12.84 -1.03
C ARG A 512 -22.75 11.35 -0.71
N PHE A 513 -22.02 10.96 0.33
CA PHE A 513 -22.19 9.68 0.99
C PHE A 513 -23.56 9.63 1.68
N ARG A 514 -24.30 8.53 1.49
CA ARG A 514 -25.55 8.25 2.21
C ARG A 514 -25.16 7.60 3.54
N GLU A 515 -25.14 8.40 4.61
CA GLU A 515 -25.12 7.84 5.97
C GLU A 515 -26.34 6.96 6.12
N GLY A 516 -26.16 5.70 6.52
CA GLY A 516 -27.27 4.79 6.71
C GLY A 516 -28.23 5.37 7.74
N GLU A 517 -29.50 5.56 7.35
CA GLU A 517 -30.58 5.55 8.31
C GLU A 517 -30.47 4.20 9.03
N GLY A 518 -30.16 4.23 10.32
CA GLY A 518 -30.20 3.05 11.15
C GLY A 518 -31.60 2.46 11.07
N ASP A 519 -31.67 1.14 10.95
CA ASP A 519 -32.90 0.41 11.23
C ASP A 519 -33.45 0.87 12.59
N THR A 520 -34.58 1.59 12.57
CA THR A 520 -35.51 1.72 13.68
C THR A 520 -36.81 1.05 13.31
#